data_AF-A0A4S2H9Y0-F1
#
_entry.id   AF-A0A4S2H9Y0-F1
#
_cell.length_a   1.000
_cell.length_b   1.000
_cell.length_c   1.000
_cell.angle_alpha   90.00
_cell.angle_beta   90.00
_cell.angle_gamma   90.00
#
_symmetry.space_group_name_H-M   'P 1'
#
loop_
_entity.id
_entity.type
_entity.pdbx_description
1 polymer ?
#
loop_
_entity_poly.entity_id
_entity_poly.type
_entity_poly.pdbx_seq_one_letter_code
_entity_poly.pdbx_strand_id
1 'polypeptide(L)'
;MTVSLLALSAALAAAEPAASASVLPDGLIVDARLRYEHVDQAGLSEDADALTLRTRFGFKTPRRTGFATLIEDENTLHLVDDFADTVEPAPGFPVVADPEITELNRLQLSFETEEKADRGDGLHGGAPVPARETARPRSDA
;
A
#
# COMPACT_ATOMS: atom_id res chain seq x y z
N MET A 1 -35.68 -7.16 1.14
CA MET A 1 -34.34 -6.74 1.57
C MET A 1 -33.54 -6.45 0.32
N THR A 2 -33.61 -5.19 -0.08
CA THR A 2 -32.96 -4.67 -1.27
C THR A 2 -31.80 -3.83 -0.76
N VAL A 3 -30.58 -4.36 -0.88
CA VAL A 3 -29.37 -3.60 -0.55
C VAL A 3 -28.86 -3.04 -1.86
N SER A 4 -29.02 -1.73 -2.05
CA SER A 4 -28.42 -1.03 -3.19
C SER A 4 -27.11 -0.41 -2.71
N LEU A 5 -26.02 -1.16 -2.87
CA LEU A 5 -24.69 -0.66 -2.59
C LEU A 5 -24.14 0.06 -3.82
N LEU A 6 -24.20 1.40 -3.82
CA LEU A 6 -23.47 2.20 -4.79
C LEU A 6 -22.07 2.52 -4.24
N ALA A 7 -21.15 1.58 -4.40
CA ALA A 7 -19.74 1.81 -4.09
C ALA A 7 -19.10 2.71 -5.16
N LEU A 8 -19.18 4.04 -4.99
CA LEU A 8 -18.39 4.97 -5.78
C LEU A 8 -16.96 5.02 -5.23
N SER A 9 -16.17 3.99 -5.54
CA SER A 9 -14.71 4.06 -5.38
C SER A 9 -14.18 5.04 -6.43
N ALA A 10 -14.10 6.32 -6.08
CA ALA A 10 -13.33 7.28 -6.86
C ALA A 10 -11.84 6.93 -6.66
N ALA A 11 -11.31 6.04 -7.49
CA ALA A 11 -9.88 6.06 -7.75
C ALA A 11 -9.60 7.42 -8.37
N LEU A 12 -9.01 8.34 -7.61
CA LEU A 12 -8.47 9.56 -8.18
C LEU A 12 -7.40 9.08 -9.17
N ALA A 13 -7.76 9.03 -10.46
CA ALA A 13 -6.82 8.75 -11.51
C ALA A 13 -5.78 9.86 -11.44
N ALA A 14 -4.61 9.55 -10.88
CA ALA A 14 -3.45 10.38 -11.03
C ALA A 14 -3.22 10.48 -12.54
N ALA A 15 -3.49 11.65 -13.12
CA ALA A 15 -3.06 11.97 -14.46
C ALA A 15 -1.58 11.58 -14.57
N GLU A 16 -1.20 10.87 -15.63
CA GLU A 16 0.18 10.42 -15.80
C GLU A 16 1.13 11.60 -15.58
N PRO A 17 2.11 11.48 -14.66
CA PRO A 17 2.98 12.60 -14.40
C PRO A 17 3.85 12.79 -15.65
N ALA A 18 3.62 13.88 -16.37
CA ALA A 18 4.69 14.55 -17.09
C ALA A 18 5.75 14.92 -16.06
N ALA A 19 6.71 14.02 -15.80
CA ALA A 19 7.83 14.12 -14.84
C ALA A 19 7.61 15.17 -13.72
N SER A 20 6.53 15.01 -12.97
CA SER A 20 6.17 15.92 -11.89
C SER A 20 6.69 15.28 -10.62
N ALA A 21 7.64 15.94 -9.95
CA ALA A 21 8.07 15.52 -8.62
C ALA A 21 6.82 15.33 -7.74
N SER A 22 6.72 14.19 -7.04
CA SER A 22 5.68 13.99 -6.04
C SER A 22 5.70 15.18 -5.08
N VAL A 23 4.57 15.89 -4.96
CA VAL A 23 4.42 16.99 -4.00
C VAL A 23 4.39 16.45 -2.57
N LEU A 24 4.05 15.16 -2.41
CA LEU A 24 4.01 14.49 -1.12
C LEU A 24 5.39 13.99 -0.71
N PRO A 25 5.74 14.09 0.59
CA PRO A 25 6.99 13.56 1.10
C PRO A 25 7.06 12.04 0.94
N ASP A 26 8.27 11.54 0.65
CA ASP A 26 8.54 10.11 0.56
C ASP A 26 8.13 9.39 1.85
N GLY A 27 7.41 8.28 1.69
CA GLY A 27 6.92 7.47 2.81
C GLY A 27 5.58 7.92 3.37
N LEU A 28 4.99 9.02 2.91
CA LEU A 28 3.62 9.39 3.27
C LEU A 28 2.61 8.41 2.65
N ILE A 29 1.63 8.01 3.44
CA ILE A 29 0.52 7.14 3.07
C ILE A 29 -0.76 7.93 3.29
N VAL A 30 -1.57 8.06 2.23
CA VAL A 30 -2.89 8.70 2.27
C VAL A 30 -3.84 7.84 1.46
N ASP A 31 -4.94 7.42 2.09
CA ASP A 31 -6.05 6.71 1.47
C ASP A 31 -7.36 7.34 1.96
N ALA A 32 -8.32 7.48 1.05
CA ALA A 32 -9.65 7.97 1.38
C ALA A 32 -10.68 7.18 0.59
N ARG A 33 -11.77 6.78 1.27
CA ARG A 33 -12.89 6.04 0.70
C ARG A 33 -14.19 6.67 1.18
N LEU A 34 -14.93 7.24 0.24
CA LEU A 34 -16.30 7.64 0.44
C LEU A 34 -17.21 6.45 0.09
N ARG A 35 -18.17 6.10 0.96
CA ARG A 35 -19.19 5.08 0.68
C ARG A 35 -20.57 5.68 0.91
N TYR A 36 -21.43 5.51 -0.08
CA TYR A 36 -22.86 5.67 0.10
C TYR A 36 -23.53 4.29 0.10
N GLU A 37 -24.43 4.07 1.04
CA GLU A 37 -25.17 2.83 1.19
C GLU A 37 -26.61 3.12 1.56
N HIS A 38 -27.54 2.56 0.78
CA HIS A 38 -28.96 2.62 1.05
C HIS A 38 -29.49 1.21 1.34
N VAL A 39 -30.22 1.06 2.44
CA VAL A 39 -30.77 -0.22 2.88
C VAL A 39 -32.27 -0.10 3.15
N ASP A 40 -33.06 -0.87 2.40
CA ASP A 40 -34.47 -1.14 2.71
C ASP A 40 -34.58 -2.55 3.31
N GLN A 41 -34.97 -2.60 4.59
CA GLN A 41 -35.13 -3.82 5.36
C GLN A 41 -36.56 -4.02 5.86
N ALA A 42 -37.21 -5.07 5.34
CA ALA A 42 -38.52 -5.48 5.79
C ALA A 42 -38.56 -5.75 7.32
N GLY A 43 -39.60 -5.21 7.98
CA GLY A 43 -39.81 -5.36 9.42
C GLY A 43 -39.19 -4.24 10.27
N LEU A 44 -38.51 -3.29 9.65
CA LEU A 44 -38.09 -2.03 10.25
C LEU A 44 -39.01 -0.88 9.80
N SER A 45 -39.06 0.18 10.59
CA SER A 45 -39.95 1.33 10.34
C SER A 45 -39.31 2.39 9.44
N GLU A 46 -37.98 2.42 9.39
CA GLU A 46 -37.19 3.39 8.64
C GLU A 46 -36.31 2.68 7.59
N ASP A 47 -35.91 3.42 6.56
CA ASP A 47 -34.86 3.03 5.61
C ASP A 47 -33.51 3.63 6.06
N ALA A 48 -32.39 2.97 5.73
CA ALA A 48 -31.06 3.52 6.04
C ALA A 48 -30.49 4.30 4.85
N ASP A 49 -29.97 5.49 5.13
CA ASP A 49 -29.14 6.27 4.22
C ASP A 49 -27.81 6.60 4.91
N ALA A 50 -26.75 5.90 4.50
CA ALA A 50 -25.43 6.05 5.10
C ALA A 50 -24.44 6.65 4.10
N LEU A 51 -23.86 7.81 4.43
CA LEU A 51 -22.73 8.37 3.69
C LEU A 51 -21.52 8.40 4.61
N THR A 52 -20.59 7.46 4.45
CA THR A 52 -19.41 7.33 5.32
C THR A 52 -18.14 7.72 4.59
N LEU A 53 -17.22 8.38 5.29
CA LEU A 53 -15.88 8.72 4.79
C LEU A 53 -14.84 8.05 5.67
N ARG A 54 -14.13 7.07 5.10
CA ARG A 54 -12.97 6.46 5.72
C ARG A 54 -11.70 7.09 5.19
N THR A 55 -10.80 7.49 6.08
CA THR A 55 -9.47 8.00 5.74
C THR A 55 -8.40 7.22 6.48
N ARG A 56 -7.30 6.89 5.81
CA ARG A 56 -6.11 6.32 6.44
C ARG A 56 -4.91 7.19 6.13
N PHE A 57 -4.21 7.59 7.18
CA PHE A 57 -3.02 8.40 7.10
C PHE A 57 -1.86 7.65 7.74
N GLY A 58 -0.69 7.71 7.14
CA GLY A 58 0.47 7.08 7.72
C GLY A 58 1.78 7.63 7.20
N PHE A 59 2.85 7.24 7.88
CA PHE A 59 4.19 7.61 7.50
C PHE A 59 5.15 6.44 7.74
N LYS A 60 5.90 6.10 6.70
CA LYS A 60 7.01 5.15 6.75
C LYS A 60 8.33 5.90 6.69
N THR A 61 9.19 5.66 7.68
CA THR A 61 10.52 6.24 7.69
C THR A 61 11.39 5.60 6.59
N PRO A 62 12.29 6.37 5.96
CA PRO A 62 13.34 5.81 5.12
C PRO A 62 14.20 4.83 5.93
N ARG A 63 14.73 3.80 5.26
CA ARG A 63 15.63 2.85 5.93
C ARG A 63 16.90 3.54 6.41
N ARG A 64 17.28 3.29 7.67
CA ARG A 64 18.51 3.76 8.30
C ARG A 64 19.15 2.59 9.05
N THR A 65 20.37 2.19 8.65
CA THR A 65 21.11 1.09 9.27
C THR A 65 20.29 -0.21 9.33
N GLY A 66 19.57 -0.52 8.24
CA GLY A 66 18.69 -1.69 8.14
C GLY A 66 17.29 -1.51 8.75
N PHE A 67 17.07 -0.52 9.62
CA PHE A 67 15.78 -0.30 10.28
C PHE A 67 14.85 0.64 9.52
N ALA A 68 13.54 0.37 9.57
CA ALA A 68 12.47 1.28 9.17
C ALA A 68 11.26 1.13 10.09
N THR A 69 10.53 2.21 10.29
CA THR A 69 9.32 2.26 11.11
C THR A 69 8.14 2.72 10.26
N LEU A 70 6.96 2.20 10.52
CA LEU A 70 5.70 2.65 9.93
C LEU A 70 4.69 2.88 11.05
N ILE A 71 3.97 4.00 10.95
CA ILE A 71 2.78 4.29 11.74
C ILE A 71 1.64 4.65 10.78
N GLU A 72 0.46 4.08 11.00
CA GLU A 72 -0.77 4.36 10.25
C GLU A 72 -1.95 4.44 11.21
N ASP A 73 -2.72 5.51 11.05
CA ASP A 73 -3.99 5.73 11.71
C ASP A 73 -5.12 5.64 10.68
N GLU A 74 -6.27 5.15 11.11
CA GLU A 74 -7.50 5.07 10.32
C GLU A 74 -8.63 5.79 11.05
N ASN A 75 -9.49 6.43 10.27
CA ASN A 75 -10.62 7.18 10.77
C ASN A 75 -11.83 6.98 9.86
N THR A 76 -13.00 6.74 10.45
CA THR A 76 -14.29 6.65 9.75
C THR A 76 -15.22 7.72 10.31
N LEU A 77 -15.79 8.54 9.43
CA LEU A 77 -16.76 9.60 9.77
C LEU A 77 -18.09 9.32 9.10
N HIS A 78 -19.18 9.71 9.74
CA HIS A 78 -20.50 9.77 9.12
C HIS A 78 -20.77 11.19 8.59
N LEU A 79 -21.11 11.28 7.31
CA LEU A 79 -21.55 12.52 6.65
C LEU A 79 -23.08 12.57 6.50
N VAL A 80 -23.71 11.41 6.46
CA VAL A 80 -25.16 11.17 6.63
C VAL A 80 -25.27 9.94 7.52
N ASP A 81 -26.01 10.06 8.61
CA ASP A 81 -26.06 9.16 9.78
C ASP A 81 -27.45 8.57 10.04
N ASP A 82 -28.33 8.52 9.02
CA ASP A 82 -29.67 7.93 9.10
C ASP A 82 -29.59 6.38 9.08
N PHE A 83 -28.88 5.78 10.04
CA PHE A 83 -28.72 4.32 10.17
C PHE A 83 -28.31 3.93 11.59
N ALA A 84 -28.48 2.65 11.95
CA ALA A 84 -27.86 2.11 13.16
C ALA A 84 -26.45 1.63 12.84
N ASP A 85 -25.45 2.05 13.61
CA ASP A 85 -24.11 1.48 13.48
C ASP A 85 -23.92 0.30 14.46
N THR A 86 -22.76 -0.39 14.40
CA THR A 86 -22.49 -1.56 15.25
C THR A 86 -22.18 -1.24 16.71
N VAL A 87 -22.08 0.04 17.07
CA VAL A 87 -21.66 0.59 18.36
C VAL A 87 -22.77 1.48 18.96
N GLU A 88 -23.27 2.44 18.19
CA GLU A 88 -24.35 3.36 18.50
C GLU A 88 -25.68 2.88 17.86
N PRO A 89 -26.66 2.48 18.68
CA PRO A 89 -27.92 1.98 18.17
C PRO A 89 -28.85 3.11 17.70
N ALA A 90 -29.45 2.94 16.52
CA ALA A 90 -30.55 3.78 16.04
C ALA A 90 -31.85 2.93 15.90
N PRO A 91 -32.78 3.00 16.88
CA PRO A 91 -33.98 2.17 16.87
C PRO A 91 -34.84 2.42 15.63
N GLY A 92 -35.25 1.35 14.95
CA GLY A 92 -36.11 1.41 13.77
C GLY A 92 -35.35 1.52 12.44
N PHE A 93 -34.04 1.81 12.46
CA PHE A 93 -33.19 1.86 11.28
C PHE A 93 -32.47 0.53 10.99
N PRO A 94 -32.20 0.20 9.71
CA PRO A 94 -31.28 -0.87 9.34
C PRO A 94 -29.86 -0.62 9.83
N VAL A 95 -29.07 -1.71 9.96
CA VAL A 95 -27.68 -1.63 10.41
C VAL A 95 -26.75 -1.44 9.22
N VAL A 96 -25.91 -0.40 9.27
CA VAL A 96 -24.76 -0.23 8.35
C VAL A 96 -23.47 -0.34 9.16
N ALA A 97 -22.63 -1.33 8.79
CA ALA A 97 -21.48 -1.76 9.59
C ALA A 97 -20.22 -0.89 9.42
N ASP A 98 -20.37 0.43 9.50
CA ASP A 98 -19.29 1.42 9.46
C ASP A 98 -19.37 2.32 10.70
N PRO A 99 -18.94 1.86 11.88
CA PRO A 99 -18.96 2.69 13.07
C PRO A 99 -18.04 3.91 12.93
N GLU A 100 -18.44 5.03 13.50
CA GLU A 100 -17.58 6.22 13.60
C GLU A 100 -16.45 5.92 14.61
N ILE A 101 -15.22 5.85 14.11
CA ILE A 101 -14.07 5.44 14.93
C ILE A 101 -12.78 6.04 14.40
N THR A 102 -11.89 6.40 15.32
CA THR A 102 -10.48 6.69 15.05
C THR A 102 -9.61 5.65 15.75
N GLU A 103 -8.72 5.01 15.01
CA GLU A 103 -7.86 3.96 15.54
C GLU A 103 -6.45 3.97 14.95
N LEU A 104 -5.51 3.38 15.68
CA LEU A 104 -4.20 3.02 15.17
C LEU A 104 -4.36 1.74 14.34
N ASN A 105 -4.23 1.85 13.02
CA ASN A 105 -4.34 0.71 12.11
C ASN A 105 -3.06 -0.15 12.17
N ARG A 106 -1.89 0.49 12.10
CA ARG A 106 -0.61 -0.23 12.05
C ARG A 106 0.52 0.53 12.72
N LEU A 107 1.21 -0.15 13.61
CA LEU A 107 2.52 0.26 14.11
C LEU A 107 3.51 -0.88 13.85
N GLN A 108 4.53 -0.60 13.06
CA GLN A 108 5.46 -1.62 12.59
C GLN A 108 6.91 -1.14 12.66
N LEU A 109 7.79 -2.01 13.17
CA LEU A 109 9.24 -1.90 13.05
C LEU A 109 9.75 -3.01 12.13
N SER A 110 10.58 -2.65 11.16
CA SER A 110 11.16 -3.56 10.18
C SER A 110 12.68 -3.48 10.22
N PHE A 111 13.35 -4.60 10.00
CA PHE A 111 14.80 -4.68 9.90
C PHE A 111 15.19 -5.52 8.69
N GLU A 112 16.14 -5.04 7.89
CA GLU A 112 16.76 -5.76 6.78
C GLU A 112 18.28 -5.69 6.92
N THR A 113 18.93 -6.84 6.85
CA THR A 113 20.38 -6.92 6.76
C THR A 113 20.82 -6.54 5.36
N GLU A 114 21.76 -5.61 5.22
CA GLU A 114 22.53 -5.50 3.98
C GLU A 114 23.34 -6.78 3.83
N GLU A 115 22.88 -7.71 2.99
CA GLU A 115 23.72 -8.77 2.48
C GLU A 115 24.78 -8.10 1.60
N LYS A 116 25.98 -7.90 2.14
CA LYS A 116 27.13 -7.67 1.28
C LYS A 116 27.20 -8.87 0.35
N ALA A 117 27.01 -8.62 -0.94
CA ALA A 117 27.37 -9.55 -2.00
C ALA A 117 28.90 -9.76 -1.95
N ASP A 118 29.38 -10.46 -0.93
CA ASP A 118 30.72 -11.01 -0.88
C ASP A 118 30.70 -12.32 -1.65
N ARG A 119 30.49 -12.22 -2.97
CA ARG A 119 30.91 -13.28 -3.88
C ARG A 119 32.40 -13.14 -4.06
N GLY A 120 33.14 -13.55 -3.04
CA GLY A 120 34.54 -13.93 -3.14
C GLY A 120 34.65 -15.22 -3.95
N ASP A 121 34.86 -15.08 -5.25
CA ASP A 121 35.38 -16.09 -6.18
C ASP A 121 35.89 -15.29 -7.39
N GLY A 122 37.16 -15.25 -7.75
CA GLY A 122 38.30 -16.05 -7.35
C GLY A 122 39.48 -15.52 -8.16
N LEU A 123 40.65 -15.53 -7.54
CA LEU A 123 41.91 -15.19 -8.16
C LEU A 123 42.19 -16.13 -9.34
N HIS A 124 41.97 -15.68 -10.58
CA HIS A 124 42.73 -16.15 -11.74
C HIS A 124 43.09 -14.97 -12.63
N GLY A 125 44.20 -14.32 -12.26
CA GLY A 125 45.06 -13.65 -13.21
C GLY A 125 45.59 -14.69 -14.20
N GLY A 126 44.83 -14.95 -15.26
CA GLY A 126 45.36 -15.58 -16.46
C GLY A 126 46.21 -14.54 -17.19
N ALA A 127 47.52 -14.58 -16.98
CA ALA A 127 48.45 -13.92 -17.88
C ALA A 127 48.16 -14.40 -19.32
N PRO A 128 48.24 -13.52 -20.34
CA PRO A 128 48.06 -13.94 -21.72
C PRO A 128 49.11 -15.00 -22.07
N VAL A 129 48.65 -16.21 -22.40
CA VAL A 129 49.50 -17.28 -22.90
C VAL A 129 50.12 -16.79 -24.22
N PRO A 130 51.45 -16.67 -24.34
CA PRO A 130 52.05 -16.31 -25.61
C PRO A 130 51.77 -17.41 -26.63
N ALA A 131 51.34 -17.00 -27.83
CA ALA A 131 51.09 -17.90 -28.95
C ALA A 131 52.34 -18.77 -29.18
N ARG A 132 52.15 -20.10 -29.18
CA ARG A 132 53.22 -21.02 -29.59
C ARG A 132 53.46 -20.80 -31.08
N GLU A 133 54.54 -20.10 -31.39
CA GLU A 133 55.13 -20.07 -32.72
C GLU A 133 55.58 -21.49 -33.07
N THR A 134 54.83 -22.14 -33.96
CA THR A 134 55.21 -23.42 -34.52
C THR A 134 56.37 -23.19 -35.48
N ALA A 135 57.59 -23.26 -34.97
CA ALA A 135 58.78 -23.36 -35.78
C ALA A 135 58.71 -24.65 -36.61
N ARG A 136 58.51 -24.53 -37.92
CA ARG A 136 58.72 -25.64 -38.85
C ARG A 136 60.23 -25.90 -38.96
N PRO A 137 60.70 -27.15 -38.91
CA PRO A 137 62.10 -27.44 -39.20
C PRO A 137 62.38 -27.17 -40.69
N ARG A 138 63.45 -26.41 -40.95
CA ARG A 138 64.12 -26.40 -42.26
C ARG A 138 64.64 -27.81 -42.52
N SER A 139 64.19 -28.45 -43.59
CA SER A 139 64.91 -29.60 -44.15
C SER A 139 65.75 -29.10 -45.32
N ASP A 140 67.07 -29.20 -45.16
CA ASP A 140 68.02 -29.14 -46.25
C ASP A 140 67.92 -30.42 -47.08
N ALA A 141 67.63 -30.27 -48.38
CA ALA A 141 68.03 -31.12 -49.50
C ALA A 141 67.56 -30.49 -50.81
#